data_AF-A0AAD6AFP7-F1
#
_entry.id   AF-A0AAD6AFP7-F1
#
_cell.length_a   1.000
_cell.length_b   1.000
_cell.length_c   1.000
_cell.angle_alpha   90.00
_cell.angle_beta   90.00
_cell.angle_gamma   90.00
#
_symmetry.space_group_name_H-M   'P 1'
#
loop_
_entity.id
_entity.type
_entity.pdbx_description
1 polymer ?
#
loop_
_entity_poly.entity_id
_entity_poly.type
_entity_poly.pdbx_seq_one_letter_code
_entity_poly.pdbx_strand_id
1 'polypeptide(L)'
;MSLTASWLAGRLTEEGHQVALLSGELTVEQRADVIQRFRTGKEKVLVTTNVCSRGIDVEQVTLVVNFDLPVDMEGNADNETYLHRIGRTGRFGRRGFAVNMVDSERSMELIRQIERHFNRSISRLDPGSLQEMELLIS
;
A
#
# COMPACT_ATOMS: atom_id res chain seq x y z
N MET A 1 17.55 -3.40 4.55
CA MET A 1 16.13 -3.61 4.91
C MET A 1 15.51 -2.24 5.11
N SER A 2 14.27 -1.97 4.64
CA SER A 2 13.58 -0.77 5.13
C SER A 2 13.18 -1.04 6.58
N LEU A 3 13.74 -0.28 7.51
CA LEU A 3 13.45 -0.41 8.94
C LEU A 3 11.95 -0.24 9.21
N THR A 4 11.29 0.66 8.48
CA THR A 4 9.85 0.92 8.57
C THR A 4 9.01 -0.30 8.21
N ALA A 5 9.32 -0.98 7.11
CA ALA A 5 8.52 -2.13 6.65
C ALA A 5 8.63 -3.32 7.62
N SER A 6 9.82 -3.58 8.13
CA SER A 6 10.05 -4.65 9.11
C SER A 6 9.37 -4.34 10.45
N TRP A 7 9.52 -3.11 10.93
CA TRP A 7 8.84 -2.63 12.13
C TRP A 7 7.31 -2.74 11.99
N LEU A 8 6.73 -2.24 10.90
CA LEU A 8 5.28 -2.27 10.68
C LEU A 8 4.76 -3.71 10.62
N ALA A 9 5.44 -4.60 9.91
CA ALA A 9 5.08 -6.02 9.87
C ALA A 9 5.12 -6.66 11.26
N GLY A 10 6.14 -6.36 12.06
CA GLY A 10 6.25 -6.81 13.44
C GLY A 10 5.09 -6.32 14.30
N ARG A 11 4.78 -5.02 14.26
CA ARG A 11 3.68 -4.41 15.03
C ARG A 11 2.32 -5.03 14.69
N LEU A 12 2.02 -5.18 13.41
CA LEU A 12 0.76 -5.81 12.98
C LEU A 12 0.68 -7.28 13.40
N THR A 13 1.82 -7.98 13.42
CA THR A 13 1.89 -9.37 13.90
C THR A 13 1.67 -9.45 15.42
N GLU A 14 2.25 -8.53 16.19
CA GLU A 14 2.02 -8.40 17.64
C GLU A 14 0.55 -8.13 17.96
N GLU A 15 -0.16 -7.39 17.10
CA GLU A 15 -1.60 -7.14 17.21
C GLU A 15 -2.46 -8.33 16.73
N GLY A 16 -1.84 -9.43 16.30
CA GLY A 16 -2.52 -10.69 15.95
C GLY A 16 -2.93 -10.84 14.49
N HIS A 17 -2.46 -9.95 13.60
CA HIS A 17 -2.73 -10.06 12.17
C HIS A 17 -1.82 -11.07 11.48
N GLN A 18 -2.35 -11.76 10.45
CA GLN A 18 -1.57 -12.63 9.55
C GLN A 18 -0.87 -11.77 8.50
N VAL A 19 0.42 -11.49 8.73
CA VAL A 19 1.21 -10.55 7.94
C VAL A 19 2.40 -11.22 7.26
N ALA A 20 2.50 -11.01 5.95
CA ALA A 20 3.70 -11.29 5.17
C ALA A 20 4.55 -10.03 4.98
N LEU A 21 5.87 -10.16 5.11
CA LEU A 21 6.85 -9.15 4.70
C LEU A 21 7.52 -9.56 3.39
N LEU A 22 7.49 -8.68 2.38
CA LEU A 22 8.18 -8.87 1.11
C LEU A 22 9.22 -7.77 0.91
N SER A 23 10.49 -8.12 1.05
CA SER A 23 11.64 -7.21 0.92
C SER A 23 12.65 -7.70 -0.11
N GLY A 24 13.55 -6.80 -0.55
CA GLY A 24 14.59 -7.11 -1.53
C GLY A 24 15.68 -8.07 -1.06
N GLU A 25 15.74 -8.38 0.24
CA GLU A 25 16.73 -9.31 0.83
C GLU A 25 16.33 -10.78 0.66
N LEU A 26 15.05 -11.03 0.39
CA LEU A 26 14.55 -12.37 0.15
C LEU A 26 15.06 -12.90 -1.19
N THR A 27 15.43 -14.19 -1.22
CA THR A 27 15.75 -14.88 -2.48
C THR A 27 14.53 -14.95 -3.39
N VAL A 28 14.72 -15.30 -4.67
CA VAL A 28 13.63 -15.43 -5.62
C VAL A 28 12.58 -16.45 -5.13
N GLU A 29 13.04 -17.57 -4.58
CA GLU A 29 12.23 -18.67 -4.06
C GLU A 29 11.43 -18.21 -2.83
N GLN A 30 12.09 -17.53 -1.89
CA GLN A 30 11.43 -16.98 -0.70
C GLN A 30 10.36 -15.95 -1.07
N ARG A 31 10.62 -15.09 -2.08
CA ARG A 31 9.61 -14.14 -2.59
C ARG A 31 8.41 -14.86 -3.20
N ALA A 32 8.65 -15.91 -3.99
CA ALA A 32 7.59 -16.71 -4.58
C ALA A 32 6.70 -17.37 -3.50
N ASP A 33 7.31 -17.92 -2.45
CA ASP A 33 6.59 -18.52 -1.33
C ASP A 33 5.73 -17.51 -0.56
N VAL A 34 6.27 -16.31 -0.28
CA VAL A 34 5.51 -15.22 0.37
C VAL A 34 4.31 -14.82 -0.48
N ILE A 35 4.52 -14.59 -1.78
CA ILE A 35 3.44 -14.23 -2.71
C ILE A 35 2.39 -15.34 -2.77
N GLN A 36 2.80 -16.61 -2.78
CA GLN A 36 1.87 -17.74 -2.81
C GLN A 36 1.02 -17.85 -1.54
N ARG A 37 1.61 -17.63 -0.36
CA ARG A 37 0.84 -17.59 0.90
C ARG A 37 -0.17 -16.46 0.93
N PHE A 38 0.20 -15.28 0.42
CA PHE A 38 -0.73 -14.16 0.29
C PHE A 38 -1.85 -14.45 -0.72
N ARG A 39 -1.52 -14.97 -1.91
CA ARG A 39 -2.51 -15.37 -2.95
C ARG A 39 -3.50 -16.42 -2.46
N THR A 40 -3.05 -17.37 -1.64
CA THR A 40 -3.90 -18.42 -1.08
C THR A 40 -4.66 -17.96 0.17
N GLY A 41 -4.50 -16.71 0.59
CA GLY A 41 -5.19 -16.11 1.72
C GLY A 41 -4.72 -16.62 3.08
N LYS A 42 -3.57 -17.30 3.16
CA LYS A 42 -2.90 -17.67 4.42
C LYS A 42 -2.38 -16.45 5.17
N GLU A 43 -1.97 -15.44 4.42
CA GLU A 43 -1.64 -14.11 4.93
C GLU A 43 -2.70 -13.14 4.44
N LYS A 44 -3.22 -12.28 5.31
CA LYS A 44 -4.24 -11.29 4.97
C LYS A 44 -3.64 -9.92 4.67
N VAL A 45 -2.45 -9.66 5.19
CA VAL A 45 -1.73 -8.40 4.99
C VAL A 45 -0.39 -8.68 4.34
N LEU A 46 -0.02 -7.90 3.32
CA LEU A 46 1.30 -7.92 2.70
C LEU A 46 1.95 -6.56 2.85
N VAL A 47 3.01 -6.49 3.66
CA VAL A 47 3.85 -5.30 3.82
C VAL A 47 5.04 -5.42 2.87
N THR A 48 5.30 -4.39 2.07
CA THR A 48 6.40 -4.42 1.08
C THR A 48 6.98 -3.04 0.82
N THR A 49 8.17 -3.01 0.20
CA THR A 49 8.79 -1.79 -0.33
C THR A 49 8.80 -1.79 -1.86
N ASN A 50 9.18 -0.66 -2.47
CA ASN A 50 9.21 -0.45 -3.92
C ASN A 50 10.01 -1.52 -4.71
N VAL A 51 10.86 -2.31 -4.04
CA VAL A 51 11.75 -3.29 -4.67
C VAL A 51 11.01 -4.53 -5.18
N CYS A 52 9.81 -4.84 -4.68
CA CYS A 52 9.14 -6.11 -5.03
C CYS A 52 7.72 -5.97 -5.60
N SER A 53 7.21 -4.75 -5.79
CA SER A 53 5.80 -4.53 -6.16
C SER A 53 5.50 -4.74 -7.66
N ARG A 54 6.51 -4.70 -8.54
CA ARG A 54 6.34 -5.01 -9.98
C ARG A 54 6.18 -6.52 -10.15
N GLY A 55 5.01 -6.94 -10.65
CA GLY A 55 4.71 -8.35 -10.95
C GLY A 55 3.90 -9.10 -9.89
N ILE A 56 3.52 -8.45 -8.77
CA ILE A 56 2.55 -9.02 -7.83
C ILE A 56 1.15 -8.89 -8.44
N ASP A 57 0.78 -9.86 -9.27
CA ASP A 57 -0.59 -10.05 -9.71
C ASP A 57 -1.34 -10.88 -8.65
N VAL A 58 -2.15 -10.20 -7.83
CA VAL A 58 -3.02 -10.81 -6.83
C VAL A 58 -4.41 -10.22 -7.03
N GLU A 59 -5.32 -11.02 -7.58
CA GLU A 59 -6.68 -10.56 -7.95
C GLU A 59 -7.57 -10.19 -6.76
N GLN A 60 -7.14 -10.48 -5.54
CA GLN A 60 -7.93 -10.38 -4.31
C GLN A 60 -7.66 -9.13 -3.47
N VAL A 61 -6.85 -8.17 -3.94
CA VAL A 61 -6.54 -6.97 -3.15
C VAL A 61 -7.70 -5.97 -3.20
N THR A 62 -8.36 -5.75 -2.07
CA THR A 62 -9.46 -4.79 -1.91
C THR A 62 -9.00 -3.41 -1.44
N LEU A 63 -7.85 -3.35 -0.76
CA LEU A 63 -7.31 -2.14 -0.15
C LEU A 63 -5.80 -2.07 -0.37
N VAL A 64 -5.33 -0.90 -0.81
CA VAL A 64 -3.92 -0.52 -0.86
C VAL A 64 -3.69 0.61 0.15
N VAL A 65 -2.70 0.45 1.02
CA VAL A 65 -2.30 1.49 1.98
C VAL A 65 -0.89 1.97 1.62
N ASN A 66 -0.76 3.24 1.25
CA ASN A 66 0.53 3.91 1.16
C ASN A 66 0.90 4.41 2.56
N PHE A 67 1.64 3.58 3.31
CA PHE A 67 2.18 3.97 4.62
C PHE A 67 3.17 5.13 4.50
N ASP A 68 4.02 5.06 3.48
CA ASP A 68 4.84 6.18 3.01
C ASP A 68 4.47 6.49 1.55
N LEU A 69 4.34 7.77 1.23
CA LEU A 69 4.10 8.22 -0.15
C LEU A 69 5.32 7.92 -1.04
N PRO A 70 5.10 7.49 -2.30
CA PRO A 70 6.20 7.25 -3.22
C PRO A 70 6.84 8.58 -3.65
N VAL A 71 8.16 8.65 -3.50
CA VAL A 71 8.97 9.81 -3.90
C VAL A 71 10.02 9.40 -4.92
N ASP A 72 10.32 10.30 -5.85
CA ASP A 72 11.40 10.13 -6.81
C ASP A 72 12.76 10.49 -6.20
N MET A 73 13.83 10.44 -7.01
CA MET A 73 15.19 10.76 -6.57
C MET A 73 15.38 12.23 -6.19
N GLU A 74 14.50 13.12 -6.66
CA GLU A 74 14.52 14.55 -6.37
C GLU A 74 13.66 14.89 -5.13
N GLY A 75 12.92 13.91 -4.61
CA GLY A 75 12.04 14.08 -3.47
C GLY A 75 10.66 14.63 -3.81
N ASN A 76 10.31 14.69 -5.10
CA ASN A 76 8.96 14.99 -5.58
C ASN A 76 8.10 13.73 -5.59
N ALA A 77 6.79 13.88 -5.85
CA ALA A 77 5.89 12.74 -5.93
C ALA A 77 6.21 11.84 -7.13
N ASP A 78 6.48 10.56 -6.87
CA ASP A 78 6.62 9.55 -7.93
C ASP A 78 5.22 9.05 -8.35
N ASN A 79 4.64 9.76 -9.32
CA ASN A 79 3.29 9.52 -9.83
C ASN A 79 3.14 8.16 -10.52
N GLU A 80 4.18 7.67 -11.20
CA GLU A 80 4.15 6.37 -11.86
C GLU A 80 4.08 5.26 -10.80
N THR A 81 4.96 5.29 -9.80
CA THR A 81 4.92 4.34 -8.70
C THR A 81 3.60 4.42 -7.94
N TYR A 82 3.06 5.62 -7.71
CA TYR A 82 1.75 5.81 -7.09
C TYR A 82 0.64 5.08 -7.86
N LEU A 83 0.53 5.33 -9.17
CA LEU A 83 -0.46 4.70 -10.03
C LEU A 83 -0.32 3.17 -10.03
N HIS A 84 0.91 2.66 -10.10
CA HIS A 84 1.17 1.22 -10.07
C HIS A 84 0.85 0.58 -8.71
N ARG A 85 1.00 1.30 -7.60
CA ARG A 85 0.62 0.82 -6.27
C ARG A 85 -0.89 0.73 -6.14
N ILE A 86 -1.61 1.81 -6.42
CA ILE A 86 -3.08 1.82 -6.28
C ILE A 86 -3.76 0.91 -7.31
N GLY A 87 -3.17 0.72 -8.48
CA GLY A 87 -3.64 -0.23 -9.50
C GLY A 87 -3.57 -1.71 -9.10
N ARG A 88 -3.05 -2.04 -7.90
CA ARG A 88 -3.12 -3.40 -7.34
C ARG A 88 -4.53 -3.76 -6.88
N THR A 89 -5.36 -2.77 -6.57
CA THR A 89 -6.78 -2.96 -6.26
C THR A 89 -7.67 -2.52 -7.43
N GLY A 90 -8.98 -2.71 -7.31
CA GLY A 90 -9.96 -2.19 -8.28
C GLY A 90 -9.91 -2.85 -9.66
N ARG A 91 -9.38 -4.09 -9.76
CA ARG A 91 -9.20 -4.80 -11.03
C ARG A 91 -10.49 -5.46 -11.51
N PHE A 92 -10.63 -5.60 -12.83
CA PHE A 92 -11.76 -6.29 -13.49
C PHE A 92 -13.14 -5.74 -13.10
N GLY A 93 -13.26 -4.42 -12.96
CA GLY A 93 -14.53 -3.75 -12.64
C GLY A 93 -14.97 -3.89 -11.18
N ARG A 94 -14.14 -4.49 -10.31
CA ARG A 94 -14.40 -4.51 -8.87
C ARG A 94 -14.06 -3.16 -8.25
N ARG A 95 -14.75 -2.79 -7.17
CA ARG A 95 -14.37 -1.64 -6.34
C ARG A 95 -13.07 -1.95 -5.60
N GLY A 96 -12.23 -0.94 -5.47
CA GLY A 96 -10.95 -1.00 -4.76
C GLY A 96 -10.64 0.33 -4.11
N PHE A 97 -9.96 0.29 -2.97
CA PHE A 97 -9.70 1.47 -2.16
C PHE A 97 -8.21 1.71 -1.99
N ALA A 98 -7.81 2.98 -2.01
CA ALA A 98 -6.46 3.39 -1.74
C ALA A 98 -6.46 4.43 -0.62
N VAL A 99 -5.69 4.18 0.43
CA VAL A 99 -5.52 5.08 1.58
C VAL A 99 -4.07 5.54 1.64
N ASN A 100 -3.87 6.83 1.89
CA ASN A 100 -2.55 7.44 2.00
C ASN A 100 -2.37 7.96 3.42
N MET A 101 -1.30 7.55 4.08
CA MET A 101 -0.91 8.14 5.36
C MET A 101 -0.16 9.45 5.10
N VAL A 102 -0.52 10.49 5.85
CA VAL A 102 0.08 11.82 5.77
C VAL A 102 0.55 12.19 7.17
N ASP A 103 1.85 12.32 7.34
CA ASP A 103 2.54 12.52 8.63
C ASP A 103 3.06 13.95 8.83
N SER A 104 3.04 14.78 7.78
CA SER A 104 3.69 16.09 7.77
C SER A 104 3.15 16.99 6.65
N GLU A 105 3.46 18.29 6.72
CA GLU A 105 3.17 19.23 5.62
C GLU A 105 3.89 18.84 4.32
N ARG A 106 5.06 18.19 4.43
CA ARG A 106 5.78 17.67 3.26
C ARG A 106 5.00 16.57 2.57
N SER A 107 4.50 15.57 3.32
CA SER A 107 3.69 14.51 2.72
C SER A 107 2.35 15.04 2.22
N MET A 108 1.78 16.08 2.84
CA MET A 108 0.62 16.77 2.30
C MET A 108 0.91 17.47 0.96
N GLU A 109 2.09 18.08 0.78
CA GLU A 109 2.48 18.66 -0.51
C GLU A 109 2.64 17.58 -1.59
N LEU A 110 3.16 16.40 -1.25
CA LEU A 110 3.21 15.26 -2.18
C LEU A 110 1.81 14.83 -2.62
N ILE A 111 0.83 14.79 -1.72
CA ILE A 111 -0.59 14.56 -2.09
C ILE A 111 -1.06 15.61 -3.10
N ARG A 112 -0.81 16.90 -2.85
CA ARG A 112 -1.21 17.98 -3.79
C ARG A 112 -0.53 17.85 -5.15
N GLN A 113 0.71 17.35 -5.22
CA GLN A 113 1.37 17.05 -6.49
C GLN A 113 0.66 15.92 -7.24
N ILE A 114 0.33 14.83 -6.54
CA ILE A 114 -0.40 13.68 -7.09
C ILE A 114 -1.78 14.11 -7.61
N GLU A 115 -2.54 14.88 -6.82
CA GLU A 115 -3.87 15.39 -7.21
C GLU A 115 -3.80 16.25 -8.47
N ARG A 116 -2.80 17.15 -8.55
CA ARG A 116 -2.55 17.98 -9.74
C ARG A 116 -2.19 17.15 -10.97
N HIS A 117 -1.35 16.13 -10.80
CA HIS A 117 -0.92 15.27 -11.91
C HIS A 117 -2.09 14.46 -12.50
N PHE A 118 -2.90 13.85 -11.63
CA PHE A 118 -4.03 13.01 -12.07
C PHE A 118 -5.35 13.78 -12.26
N ASN A 119 -5.37 15.08 -11.96
CA ASN A 119 -6.56 15.92 -11.97
C ASN A 119 -7.74 15.29 -11.19
N ARG A 120 -7.43 14.77 -10.00
CA ARG A 120 -8.36 14.05 -9.13
C ARG A 120 -8.11 14.42 -7.68
N SER A 121 -9.16 14.80 -6.96
CA SER A 121 -9.10 15.07 -5.53
C SER A 121 -9.01 13.77 -4.73
N ILE A 122 -8.15 13.74 -3.72
CA ILE A 122 -8.03 12.69 -2.73
C ILE A 122 -8.75 13.19 -1.47
N SER A 123 -9.93 12.63 -1.21
CA SER A 123 -10.73 13.00 -0.04
C SER A 123 -10.00 12.65 1.25
N ARG A 124 -9.98 13.59 2.20
CA ARG A 124 -9.54 13.32 3.56
C ARG A 124 -10.53 12.37 4.22
N LEU A 125 -9.98 11.36 4.90
CA LEU A 125 -10.73 10.42 5.74
C LEU A 125 -10.48 10.80 7.21
N ASP A 126 -11.54 10.89 8.02
CA ASP A 126 -11.40 11.01 9.48
C ASP A 126 -11.37 9.60 10.12
N PRO A 127 -10.23 9.16 10.69
CA PRO A 127 -10.14 7.85 11.34
C PRO A 127 -11.01 7.74 12.61
N GLY A 128 -11.48 8.86 13.17
CA GLY A 128 -12.45 8.85 14.27
C GLY A 128 -13.88 8.54 13.85
N SER A 129 -14.18 8.61 12.54
CA SER A 129 -15.51 8.38 12.00
C SER A 129 -15.68 6.94 11.54
N LEU A 130 -16.25 6.09 12.40
CA LEU A 130 -16.59 4.70 12.05
C LEU A 130 -17.46 4.62 10.80
N GLN A 131 -18.36 5.60 10.60
CA GLN A 131 -19.26 5.63 9.47
C GLN A 131 -18.54 5.88 8.14
N GLU A 132 -17.54 6.79 8.11
CA GLU A 132 -16.72 6.99 6.91
C GLU A 132 -15.84 5.76 6.62
N MET A 133 -15.32 5.13 7.67
CA MET A 133 -14.55 3.89 7.52
C MET A 133 -15.42 2.76 6.97
N GLU A 134 -16.65 2.56 7.47
CA GLU A 134 -17.57 1.54 6.98
C GLU A 134 -17.97 1.76 5.50
N LEU A 135 -18.23 3.01 5.10
CA LEU A 135 -18.54 3.36 3.71
C LEU A 135 -17.40 3.03 2.74
N LEU A 136 -16.15 3.01 3.22
CA LEU A 136 -14.98 2.62 2.42
C LEU A 136 -14.80 1.11 2.27
N ILE A 137 -15.50 0.27 3.01
CA ILE A 137 -15.36 -1.20 2.94
C ILE A 137 -16.66 -1.94 2.57
N SER A 138 -17.80 -1.22 2.50
CA SER A 138 -19.09 -1.72 2.02
C SER A 138 -19.29 -1.58 0.50
#